data_AF-A0A967KNH6-F1
#
_entry.id   AF-A0A967KNH6-F1
#
_cell.length_a   1.000
_cell.length_b   1.000
_cell.length_c   1.000
_cell.angle_alpha   90.00
_cell.angle_beta   90.00
_cell.angle_gamma   90.00
#
_symmetry.space_group_name_H-M   'P 1'
#
loop_
_entity.id
_entity.type
_entity.pdbx_description
1 polymer ?
#
loop_
_entity_poly.entity_id
_entity_poly.type
_entity_poly.pdbx_seq_one_letter_code
_entity_poly.pdbx_strand_id
1 'polypeptide(L)' 'MAIQFNCPHCKKKLEAERSFAGKKAICPLCNKEFVVPEEDKQMSKKGKEAS' A
#
# COMPACT_ATOMS: atom_id res chain seq x y z
N MET A 1 5.06 5.80 -14.31
CA MET A 1 5.27 6.54 -13.04
C MET A 1 4.91 5.62 -11.89
N ALA A 2 5.79 5.48 -10.90
CA ALA A 2 5.60 4.55 -9.78
C ALA A 2 4.94 5.23 -8.57
N ILE A 3 4.25 4.43 -7.75
CA ILE A 3 3.67 4.79 -6.46
C ILE A 3 4.39 4.05 -5.35
N GLN A 4 4.64 4.74 -4.24
CA GLN A 4 5.24 4.16 -3.05
C GLN A 4 4.14 3.92 -2.01
N PHE A 5 4.09 2.74 -1.42
CA PHE A 5 3.10 2.38 -0.40
C PHE A 5 3.68 1.35 0.57
N ASN A 6 3.01 1.12 1.70
CA ASN A 6 3.40 0.09 2.65
C ASN A 6 2.61 -1.20 2.38
N CYS A 7 3.32 -2.34 2.38
CA CYS A 7 2.66 -3.63 2.30
C CYS A 7 1.71 -3.83 3.49
N PRO A 8 0.44 -4.24 3.30
CA PRO A 8 -0.49 -4.46 4.41
C PRO A 8 -0.08 -5.63 5.32
N HIS A 9 0.75 -6.55 4.81
CA HIS A 9 1.19 -7.74 5.56
C HIS A 9 2.45 -7.48 6.39
N CYS A 10 3.52 -7.02 5.74
CA CYS A 10 4.83 -6.84 6.37
C CYS A 10 5.16 -5.38 6.70
N LYS A 11 4.29 -4.42 6.35
CA LYS A 11 4.45 -2.97 6.56
C LYS A 11 5.71 -2.35 5.94
N LYS A 12 6.43 -3.11 5.10
CA LYS A 12 7.60 -2.64 4.37
C LYS A 12 7.20 -1.67 3.27
N LYS A 13 8.07 -0.69 3.02
CA LYS A 13 7.92 0.26 1.92
C LYS A 13 8.17 -0.47 0.60
N LEU A 14 7.20 -0.42 -0.29
CA LEU A 14 7.24 -0.98 -1.63
C LEU A 14 7.01 0.13 -2.64
N GLU A 15 7.44 -0.13 -3.86
CA GLU A 15 7.22 0.73 -5.01
C GLU A 15 6.65 -0.13 -6.14
N ALA A 16 5.52 0.28 -6.72
CA ALA A 16 4.92 -0.39 -7.87
C ALA A 16 4.45 0.64 -8.89
N GLU A 17 4.30 0.23 -10.15
CA GLU A 17 3.81 1.14 -11.18
C GLU A 17 2.34 1.51 -10.97
N ARG A 18 1.93 2.74 -11.31
CA ARG A 18 0.50 3.13 -11.26
C ARG A 18 -0.39 2.21 -12.08
N SER A 19 0.11 1.58 -13.15
CA SER A 19 -0.64 0.62 -13.97
C SER A 19 -1.06 -0.65 -13.20
N PHE A 20 -0.44 -0.91 -12.04
CA PHE A 20 -0.78 -2.00 -11.14
C PHE A 20 -1.74 -1.58 -10.02
N ALA A 21 -2.06 -0.30 -9.88
CA ALA A 21 -3.08 0.20 -8.98
C ALA A 21 -4.40 -0.58 -9.15
N GLY A 22 -4.98 -1.04 -8.03
CA GLY A 22 -6.20 -1.85 -8.02
C GLY A 22 -6.01 -3.31 -8.47
N LYS A 23 -4.81 -3.72 -8.88
CA LYS A 23 -4.51 -5.10 -9.29
C LYS A 23 -3.86 -5.90 -8.16
N LYS A 24 -3.98 -7.23 -8.27
CA LYS A 24 -3.29 -8.17 -7.39
C LYS A 24 -1.80 -8.20 -7.72
N ALA A 25 -0.97 -8.02 -6.70
CA ALA A 25 0.47 -8.12 -6.78
C ALA A 25 1.01 -8.98 -5.64
N ILE A 26 2.19 -9.54 -5.84
CA ILE A 26 2.89 -10.35 -4.83
C ILE A 26 4.00 -9.49 -4.22
N CYS A 27 4.06 -9.44 -2.90
CA CYS A 27 5.09 -8.69 -2.20
C CYS A 27 6.45 -9.39 -2.37
N PRO A 28 7.49 -8.73 -2.89
CA PRO A 28 8.81 -9.36 -3.05
C PRO A 28 9.56 -9.59 -1.73
N LEU A 29 9.07 -9.03 -0.61
CA LEU A 29 9.71 -9.11 0.70
C LEU A 29 9.11 -10.20 1.60
N CYS A 30 7.80 -10.44 1.49
CA CYS A 30 7.11 -11.44 2.31
C CYS A 30 6.38 -12.50 1.48
N ASN A 31 6.43 -12.39 0.15
CA ASN A 31 5.82 -13.31 -0.81
C ASN A 31 4.30 -13.50 -0.61
N LYS A 32 3.63 -12.52 -0.01
CA LYS A 32 2.17 -12.53 0.16
C LYS A 32 1.48 -11.78 -0.96
N GLU A 33 0.33 -12.29 -1.37
CA GLU A 33 -0.56 -11.64 -2.32
C GLU A 33 -1.30 -10.47 -1.65
N PHE A 34 -1.39 -9.33 -2.32
CA PHE A 34 -2.11 -8.15 -1.87
C PHE A 34 -2.61 -7.34 -3.06
N VAL A 35 -3.52 -6.40 -2.83
CA VAL A 35 -4.00 -5.47 -3.86
C VAL A 35 -3.21 -4.18 -3.75
N VAL A 36 -2.64 -3.72 -4.85
CA VAL A 36 -1.88 -2.47 -4.88
C VAL A 36 -2.85 -1.30 -4.69
N PRO A 37 -2.68 -0.46 -3.66
CA PRO A 37 -3.52 0.72 -3.48
C PRO A 37 -3.22 1.76 -4.56
N GLU A 38 -4.23 2.48 -5.05
CA GLU A 38 -4.06 3.42 -6.18
C GLU A 38 -3.33 4.72 -5.81
N GLU A 39 -3.31 5.07 -4.52
CA GLU A 39 -2.55 6.20 -3.99
C GLU A 39 -2.25 6.00 -2.50
N ASP A 40 -1.04 6.37 -2.09
CA ASP A 40 -0.67 6.53 -0.68
C ASP A 40 -1.35 7.77 -0.12
N LYS A 41 -2.66 7.70 0.12
CA LYS A 41 -3.35 8.66 0.99
C LYS A 41 -3.14 8.26 2.46
N GLN A 42 -1.95 7.76 2.81
CA GLN A 42 -1.56 7.44 4.18
C GLN A 42 -0.77 8.60 4.81
N MET A 43 -1.38 9.78 4.80
CA MET A 43 -1.19 10.72 5.89
C MET A 43 -2.57 11.32 6.18
N SER A 44 -2.95 11.30 7.46
CA SER A 44 -4.18 11.89 8.03
C SER A 44 -5.44 11.02 8.08
N LYS A 45 -5.41 9.88 8.79
CA LYS A 45 -6.47 9.54 9.79
C LYS A 45 -5.91 8.61 10.88
N LYS A 46 -4.96 9.12 11.67
CA LYS A 46 -4.82 8.68 13.08
C LYS A 46 -4.92 9.90 13.98
N GLY A 47 -6.16 10.09 14.42
CA GLY A 47 -6.71 10.95 15.47
C GLY A 47 -8.21 10.62 15.45
N LYS A 48 -8.76 9.71 16.26
CA LYS A 48 -9.18 9.91 17.67
C LYS A 48 -9.89 11.27 17.79
N GLU A 49 -11.17 11.41 18.11
CA GLU A 49 -11.97 10.76 19.16
C GLU A 49 -13.47 11.02 18.92
N ALA A 50 -14.30 10.13 19.43
CA ALA A 50 -15.70 10.42 19.73
C ALA A 50 -15.76 11.34 20.95
N SER A 51 -16.60 12.37 20.92
CA SER A 51 -17.23 12.97 22.10
C SER A 51 -18.53 13.65 21.73
#